data_AF-A0A957Y2U9-F1
#
_entry.id   AF-A0A957Y2U9-F1
#
_cell.length_a   1.000
_cell.length_b   1.000
_cell.length_c   1.000
_cell.angle_alpha   90.00
_cell.angle_beta   90.00
_cell.angle_gamma   90.00
#
_symmetry.space_group_name_H-M   'P 1'
#
loop_
_entity.id
_entity.type
_entity.pdbx_description
1 polymer ?
#
loop_
_entity_poly.entity_id
_entity_poly.type
_entity_poly.pdbx_seq_one_letter_code
_entity_poly.pdbx_strand_id
1 'polypeptide(L)'
;MHIARLALILALVLLAPGTTLAWPPEIQAVAPALQEQPPAESAEANGSVSELTTCPAWQPPPASSYQSFPNAGIYTFFDWPHLDPDLYPWLTGGHMAFTWRSIEGRGPGQYYWEDVDQWLASEAALGKPVALSFTAYEGWCCGGNQLPQWFNDAHGG
;
A
#
# COMPACT_ATOMS: atom_id res chain seq x y z
N MET A 1 -51.47 -18.66 1.35
CA MET A 1 -51.44 -17.49 0.42
C MET A 1 -50.48 -16.43 0.95
N HIS A 2 -49.16 -16.59 0.81
CA HIS A 2 -48.17 -15.56 1.17
C HIS A 2 -46.99 -15.59 0.17
N ILE A 3 -47.29 -15.32 -1.10
CA ILE A 3 -46.28 -15.08 -2.15
C ILE A 3 -46.66 -13.75 -2.82
N ALA A 4 -46.39 -12.63 -2.14
CA ALA A 4 -46.69 -11.30 -2.71
C ALA A 4 -45.90 -10.15 -2.04
N ARG A 5 -44.67 -10.39 -1.56
CA ARG A 5 -43.81 -9.31 -1.03
C ARG A 5 -42.36 -9.34 -1.52
N LEU A 6 -42.06 -10.12 -2.57
CA LEU A 6 -40.70 -10.24 -3.11
C LEU A 6 -40.44 -9.46 -4.41
N ALA A 7 -41.38 -8.62 -4.88
CA ALA A 7 -41.29 -7.98 -6.19
C ALA A 7 -41.11 -6.44 -6.18
N LEU A 8 -40.93 -5.80 -5.01
CA LEU A 8 -40.91 -4.34 -4.91
C LEU A 8 -39.57 -3.71 -4.45
N ILE A 9 -38.49 -4.48 -4.38
CA ILE A 9 -37.13 -3.92 -4.11
C ILE A 9 -36.19 -4.13 -5.32
N LEU A 10 -36.69 -4.71 -6.41
CA LEU A 10 -35.90 -4.89 -7.65
C LEU A 10 -36.10 -3.76 -8.69
N ALA A 11 -36.77 -2.65 -8.33
CA ALA A 11 -37.16 -1.61 -9.29
C ALA A 11 -36.70 -0.18 -8.93
N LEU A 12 -35.65 -0.02 -8.11
CA LEU A 12 -35.11 1.31 -7.77
C LEU A 12 -33.58 1.43 -7.88
N VAL A 13 -32.93 0.67 -8.77
CA VAL A 13 -31.47 0.81 -9.05
C VAL A 13 -31.19 0.86 -10.56
N LEU A 14 -32.13 1.38 -11.35
CA LEU A 14 -31.96 1.59 -12.79
C LEU A 14 -32.37 3.01 -13.13
N LEU A 15 -31.49 3.99 -12.87
CA LEU A 15 -31.42 5.31 -13.51
C LEU A 15 -30.34 6.18 -12.84
N ALA A 16 -29.08 5.81 -13.01
CA ALA A 16 -27.97 6.77 -12.92
C ALA A 16 -26.96 6.42 -14.03
N PRO A 17 -27.10 6.99 -15.24
CA PRO A 17 -26.08 6.85 -16.25
C PRO A 17 -24.81 7.61 -15.82
N GLY A 18 -23.71 6.88 -15.69
CA GLY A 18 -22.37 7.35 -16.02
C GLY A 18 -21.80 8.50 -15.17
N THR A 19 -21.54 8.27 -13.89
CA THR A 19 -20.37 8.91 -13.26
C THR A 19 -19.18 7.96 -13.42
N THR A 20 -18.46 8.09 -14.53
CA THR A 20 -17.06 7.70 -14.57
C THR A 20 -16.34 8.50 -13.50
N LEU A 21 -15.99 7.85 -12.38
CA LEU A 21 -14.94 8.35 -11.51
C LEU A 21 -13.67 8.40 -12.37
N ALA A 22 -13.40 9.56 -12.93
CA ALA A 22 -12.16 9.81 -13.63
C ALA A 22 -11.04 9.60 -12.61
N TRP A 23 -10.28 8.54 -12.82
CA TRP A 23 -9.01 8.32 -12.15
C TRP A 23 -8.19 9.62 -12.29
N PRO A 24 -7.51 10.10 -11.23
CA PRO A 24 -6.65 11.25 -11.37
C PRO A 24 -5.63 10.98 -12.49
N PRO A 25 -5.24 12.01 -13.27
CA PRO A 25 -4.21 11.84 -14.28
C PRO A 25 -2.99 11.21 -13.62
N GLU A 26 -2.54 10.11 -14.21
CA GLU A 26 -1.34 9.36 -13.92
C GLU A 26 -0.23 10.33 -13.47
N ILE A 27 0.12 10.29 -12.19
CA ILE A 27 1.35 10.93 -11.73
C ILE A 27 2.44 10.16 -12.44
N GLN A 28 2.97 10.73 -13.53
CA GLN A 28 4.19 10.26 -14.15
C GLN A 28 5.27 10.32 -13.09
N ALA A 29 5.51 9.19 -12.43
CA ALA A 29 6.69 8.97 -11.63
C ALA A 29 7.87 9.03 -12.62
N VAL A 30 8.43 10.22 -12.79
CA VAL A 30 9.77 10.37 -13.35
C VAL A 30 10.72 9.90 -12.25
N ALA A 31 10.73 8.59 -11.98
CA ALA A 31 11.81 7.97 -11.27
C ALA A 31 12.98 7.97 -12.26
N PRO A 32 14.06 8.74 -12.03
CA PRO A 32 15.26 8.56 -12.82
C PRO A 32 15.68 7.10 -12.67
N ALA A 33 15.99 6.44 -13.79
CA ALA A 33 16.55 5.10 -13.77
C ALA A 33 17.72 5.08 -12.79
N LEU A 34 17.56 4.35 -11.68
CA LEU A 34 18.67 4.04 -10.79
C LEU A 34 19.61 3.14 -11.57
N GLN A 35 20.61 3.74 -12.22
CA GLN A 35 21.73 2.97 -12.75
C GLN A 35 22.44 2.35 -11.54
N GLU A 36 22.33 1.04 -11.41
CA GLU A 36 23.12 0.24 -10.48
C GLU A 36 24.59 0.44 -10.83
N GLN A 37 25.26 1.31 -10.08
CA GLN A 37 26.69 1.48 -10.21
C GLN A 37 27.35 0.27 -9.53
N PRO A 38 28.21 -0.49 -10.23
CA PRO A 38 28.89 -1.64 -9.62
C PRO A 38 29.70 -1.21 -8.40
N PRO A 39 29.90 -2.10 -7.40
CA PRO A 39 30.62 -1.76 -6.19
C PRO A 39 32.02 -1.26 -6.56
N ALA A 40 32.32 -0.02 -6.17
CA ALA A 40 33.61 0.59 -6.42
C ALA A 40 34.69 -0.19 -5.64
N GLU A 41 35.54 -0.88 -6.39
CA GLU A 41 36.80 -1.45 -5.91
C GLU A 41 37.67 -0.32 -5.36
N SER A 42 38.19 -0.53 -4.15
CA SER A 42 38.93 0.43 -3.34
C SER A 42 40.19 0.95 -4.04
N ALA A 43 40.07 2.06 -4.77
CA ALA A 43 41.20 2.90 -5.14
C ALA A 43 41.27 4.10 -4.18
N GLU A 44 42.31 4.13 -3.36
CA GLU A 44 42.67 5.28 -2.51
C GLU A 44 42.97 6.50 -3.40
N ALA A 45 41.96 7.33 -3.66
CA ALA A 45 42.11 8.58 -4.37
C ALA A 45 42.16 9.75 -3.36
N ASN A 46 43.37 10.27 -3.11
CA ASN A 46 43.61 11.58 -2.48
C ASN A 46 43.19 12.73 -3.43
N GLY A 47 41.91 12.77 -3.81
CA GLY A 47 41.30 13.83 -4.61
C GLY A 47 40.45 14.73 -3.74
N SER A 48 40.64 16.04 -3.83
CA SER A 48 39.82 17.04 -3.13
C SER A 48 38.34 16.82 -3.42
N VAL A 49 37.57 16.58 -2.37
CA VAL A 49 36.11 16.41 -2.38
C VAL A 49 35.45 17.75 -2.74
N SER A 50 35.49 18.14 -4.01
CA SER A 50 34.70 19.27 -4.50
C SER A 50 33.28 18.76 -4.76
N GLU A 51 32.40 19.19 -3.86
CA GLU A 51 30.94 19.22 -4.01
C GLU A 51 30.27 17.85 -4.20
N LEU A 52 30.22 17.08 -3.10
CA LEU A 52 29.11 16.15 -2.92
C LEU A 52 27.82 16.97 -3.02
N THR A 53 27.08 16.80 -4.10
CA THR A 53 25.72 17.33 -4.25
C THR A 53 24.91 16.69 -3.13
N THR A 54 24.73 17.42 -2.04
CA THR A 54 23.96 16.94 -0.90
C THR A 54 22.53 16.76 -1.37
N CYS A 55 22.00 15.53 -1.29
CA CYS A 55 20.57 15.32 -1.42
C CYS A 55 19.86 16.34 -0.52
N PRO A 56 18.84 17.06 -1.03
CA PRO A 56 18.13 18.02 -0.20
C PRO A 56 17.62 17.28 1.04
N ALA A 57 17.93 17.83 2.22
CA ALA A 57 17.41 17.28 3.46
C ALA A 57 15.88 17.27 3.36
N TRP A 58 15.26 16.13 3.63
CA TRP A 58 13.81 16.07 3.72
C TRP A 58 13.33 17.08 4.78
N GLN A 59 12.42 17.95 4.36
CA GLN A 59 11.80 18.92 5.26
C GLN A 59 10.39 18.41 5.59
N PRO A 60 10.06 18.17 6.87
CA PRO A 60 8.70 17.82 7.23
C PRO A 60 7.74 18.94 6.81
N PRO A 61 6.51 18.62 6.39
CA PRO A 61 5.45 19.60 6.29
C PRO A 61 5.27 20.36 7.62
N PRO A 62 4.89 21.64 7.60
CA PRO A 62 4.68 22.41 8.82
C PRO A 62 3.60 21.75 9.69
N ALA A 63 3.74 21.82 11.02
CA ALA A 63 2.79 21.17 11.94
C ALA A 63 1.31 21.56 11.69
N SER A 64 1.09 22.78 11.21
CA SER A 64 -0.24 23.30 10.84
C SER A 64 -0.87 22.65 9.60
N SER A 65 -0.11 21.92 8.78
CA SER A 65 -0.66 21.21 7.61
C SER A 65 -1.18 19.81 7.94
N TYR A 66 -0.92 19.29 9.14
CA TYR A 66 -1.51 18.02 9.56
C TYR A 66 -2.97 18.24 9.93
N GLN A 67 -3.87 17.58 9.20
CA GLN A 67 -5.26 17.45 9.61
C GLN A 67 -5.36 16.34 10.67
N SER A 68 -6.19 16.54 11.69
CA SER A 68 -6.54 15.44 12.59
C SER A 68 -7.10 14.29 11.77
N PHE A 69 -6.59 13.08 12.02
CA PHE A 69 -7.10 11.91 11.34
C PHE A 69 -8.57 11.73 11.73
N PRO A 70 -9.50 11.65 10.75
CA PRO A 70 -10.94 11.70 11.04
C PRO A 70 -11.41 10.52 11.91
N ASN A 71 -10.66 9.41 11.93
CA ASN A 71 -11.01 8.17 12.61
C ASN A 71 -9.89 7.72 13.57
N ALA A 72 -9.63 8.48 14.63
CA ALA A 72 -8.73 8.02 15.68
C ALA A 72 -9.36 6.85 16.48
N GLY A 73 -8.55 5.86 16.87
CA GLY A 73 -8.98 4.79 17.78
C GLY A 73 -8.19 3.48 17.65
N ILE A 74 -8.82 2.35 17.95
CA ILE A 74 -8.15 1.04 18.07
C ILE A 74 -8.30 0.27 16.75
N TYR A 75 -7.18 -0.10 16.14
CA TYR A 75 -7.16 -0.86 14.89
C TYR A 75 -6.64 -2.28 15.14
N THR A 76 -7.30 -3.28 14.56
CA THR A 76 -6.82 -4.67 14.66
C THR A 76 -5.70 -4.90 13.68
N PHE A 77 -4.53 -5.29 14.19
CA PHE A 77 -3.38 -5.65 13.37
C PHE A 77 -3.57 -7.03 12.72
N PHE A 78 -3.24 -7.15 11.43
CA PHE A 78 -3.48 -8.35 10.62
C PHE A 78 -4.95 -8.77 10.57
N ASP A 79 -5.83 -7.83 10.22
CA ASP A 79 -7.26 -8.07 10.12
C ASP A 79 -7.66 -8.80 8.82
N TRP A 80 -7.00 -9.94 8.56
CA TRP A 80 -7.40 -10.89 7.51
C TRP A 80 -8.82 -11.46 7.69
N PRO A 81 -9.30 -11.73 8.92
CA PRO A 81 -10.65 -12.26 9.12
C PRO A 81 -11.76 -11.25 8.87
N HIS A 82 -11.44 -9.96 8.68
CA HIS A 82 -12.41 -8.87 8.57
C HIS A 82 -13.34 -8.83 9.79
N LEU A 83 -12.76 -8.58 10.98
CA LEU A 83 -13.53 -8.61 12.22
C LEU A 83 -14.79 -7.75 12.12
N ASP A 84 -15.92 -8.35 12.48
CA ASP A 84 -17.25 -7.76 12.42
C ASP A 84 -17.37 -6.63 13.46
N PRO A 85 -17.68 -5.39 13.03
CA PRO A 85 -17.81 -4.27 13.95
C PRO A 85 -18.98 -4.45 14.93
N ASP A 86 -20.00 -5.25 14.62
CA ASP A 86 -21.12 -5.52 15.53
C ASP A 86 -20.71 -6.44 16.70
N LEU A 87 -19.79 -7.38 16.46
CA LEU A 87 -19.22 -8.22 17.52
C LEU A 87 -18.13 -7.50 18.33
N TYR A 88 -17.39 -6.60 17.69
CA TYR A 88 -16.24 -5.90 18.28
C TYR A 88 -16.39 -4.37 18.20
N PRO A 89 -17.40 -3.77 18.85
CA PRO A 89 -17.76 -2.37 18.66
C PRO A 89 -16.75 -1.35 19.23
N TRP A 90 -15.75 -1.80 19.99
CA TRP A 90 -14.65 -0.95 20.47
C TRP A 90 -13.51 -0.82 19.47
N LEU A 91 -13.51 -1.62 18.40
CA LEU A 91 -12.57 -1.47 17.29
C LEU A 91 -13.04 -0.35 16.38
N THR A 92 -12.10 0.51 15.99
CA THR A 92 -12.33 1.57 15.02
C THR A 92 -12.22 1.05 13.59
N GLY A 93 -11.30 0.12 13.32
CA GLY A 93 -11.05 -0.38 11.98
C GLY A 93 -10.07 -1.53 11.91
N GLY A 94 -9.79 -1.98 10.68
CA GLY A 94 -8.80 -3.01 10.39
C GLY A 94 -7.45 -2.43 9.97
N HIS A 95 -6.36 -3.11 10.29
CA HIS A 95 -5.03 -2.84 9.76
C HIS A 95 -4.48 -4.05 9.02
N MET A 96 -3.89 -3.81 7.85
CA MET A 96 -3.20 -4.83 7.07
C MET A 96 -1.84 -4.35 6.56
N ALA A 97 -0.86 -5.26 6.62
CA ALA A 97 0.48 -5.08 6.09
C ALA A 97 0.65 -5.97 4.86
N PHE A 98 0.84 -5.36 3.68
CA PHE A 98 1.19 -6.08 2.46
C PHE A 98 2.69 -6.00 2.23
N THR A 99 3.25 -7.03 1.62
CA THR A 99 4.70 -7.15 1.50
C THR A 99 5.11 -6.80 0.08
N TRP A 100 6.34 -6.31 -0.10
CA TRP A 100 6.83 -6.04 -1.46
C TRP A 100 6.78 -7.31 -2.31
N ARG A 101 7.12 -8.46 -1.72
CA ARG A 101 6.97 -9.77 -2.33
C ARG A 101 5.54 -10.09 -2.82
N SER A 102 4.50 -9.74 -2.06
CA SER A 102 3.12 -10.02 -2.49
C SER A 102 2.69 -9.13 -3.65
N ILE A 103 3.18 -7.89 -3.69
CA ILE A 103 2.79 -6.91 -4.70
C ILE A 103 3.60 -7.05 -5.98
N GLU A 104 4.92 -7.18 -5.91
CA GLU A 104 5.82 -7.23 -7.08
C GLU A 104 6.46 -8.62 -7.25
N GLY A 105 5.74 -9.68 -6.87
CA GLY A 105 6.30 -11.02 -6.77
C GLY A 105 6.61 -11.71 -8.11
N ARG A 106 5.95 -11.32 -9.21
CA ARG A 106 6.05 -12.06 -10.50
C ARG A 106 7.13 -11.54 -11.44
N GLY A 107 7.79 -10.43 -11.10
CA GLY A 107 8.93 -9.89 -11.84
C GLY A 107 9.10 -8.39 -11.62
N PRO A 108 10.28 -7.83 -11.98
CA PRO A 108 10.53 -6.40 -11.85
C PRO A 108 9.54 -5.60 -12.70
N GLY A 109 8.90 -4.60 -12.09
CA GLY A 109 7.88 -3.75 -12.66
C GLY A 109 6.48 -4.40 -12.81
N GLN A 110 6.29 -5.63 -12.33
CA GLN A 110 5.00 -6.33 -12.43
C GLN A 110 4.26 -6.29 -11.09
N TYR A 111 3.37 -5.30 -10.94
CA TYR A 111 2.60 -5.06 -9.71
C TYR A 111 1.22 -5.73 -9.73
N TYR A 112 0.90 -6.45 -8.67
CA TYR A 112 -0.35 -7.15 -8.45
C TYR A 112 -1.02 -6.65 -7.18
N TRP A 113 -2.10 -5.91 -7.36
CA TRP A 113 -2.85 -5.27 -6.27
C TRP A 113 -4.10 -6.06 -5.87
N GLU A 114 -4.34 -7.22 -6.49
CA GLU A 114 -5.57 -8.01 -6.34
C GLU A 114 -5.90 -8.31 -4.87
N ASP A 115 -4.91 -8.75 -4.07
CA ASP A 115 -5.12 -9.05 -2.65
C ASP A 115 -5.39 -7.78 -1.81
N VAL A 116 -4.75 -6.67 -2.19
CA VAL A 116 -4.96 -5.36 -1.53
C VAL A 116 -6.36 -4.86 -1.81
N ASP A 117 -6.78 -4.88 -3.07
CA ASP A 117 -8.09 -4.45 -3.52
C ASP A 117 -9.20 -5.30 -2.91
N GLN A 118 -9.02 -6.62 -2.85
CA GLN A 118 -9.97 -7.53 -2.23
C GLN A 118 -10.11 -7.26 -0.73
N TRP A 119 -9.00 -7.09 -0.01
CA TRP A 119 -9.04 -6.79 1.42
C TRP A 119 -9.71 -5.43 1.69
N LEU A 120 -9.37 -4.39 0.92
CA LEU A 120 -10.00 -3.07 1.02
C LEU A 120 -11.50 -3.12 0.72
N ALA A 121 -11.93 -3.90 -0.28
CA ALA A 121 -13.33 -4.06 -0.61
C ALA A 121 -14.13 -4.72 0.52
N SER A 122 -13.55 -5.73 1.19
CA SER A 122 -14.16 -6.38 2.35
C SER A 122 -14.30 -5.42 3.54
N GLU A 123 -13.26 -4.63 3.85
CA GLU A 123 -13.32 -3.63 4.92
C GLU A 123 -14.35 -2.53 4.61
N ALA A 124 -14.40 -2.07 3.35
CA ALA A 124 -15.39 -1.09 2.90
C ALA A 124 -16.82 -1.63 2.98
N ALA A 125 -17.04 -2.92 2.68
CA ALA A 125 -18.35 -3.56 2.81
C ALA A 125 -18.85 -3.61 4.27
N LEU A 126 -17.93 -3.62 5.24
CA LEU A 126 -18.23 -3.51 6.67
C LEU A 126 -18.32 -2.06 7.16
N GLY A 127 -18.08 -1.07 6.28
CA GLY A 127 -18.05 0.36 6.66
C GLY A 127 -16.89 0.72 7.59
N LYS A 128 -15.82 -0.08 7.59
CA LYS A 128 -14.67 0.12 8.48
C LYS A 128 -13.62 1.03 7.82
N PRO A 129 -13.07 2.01 8.57
CA PRO A 129 -11.82 2.66 8.16
C PRO A 129 -10.67 1.67 8.18
N VAL A 130 -9.69 1.90 7.30
CA VAL A 130 -8.53 1.02 7.14
C VAL A 130 -7.24 1.74 7.47
N ALA A 131 -6.30 1.02 8.07
CA ALA A 131 -4.90 1.41 8.13
C ALA A 131 -4.08 0.43 7.27
N LEU A 132 -3.33 0.97 6.32
CA LEU A 132 -2.58 0.19 5.35
C LEU A 132 -1.08 0.42 5.55
N SER A 133 -0.30 -0.65 5.57
CA SER A 133 1.16 -0.57 5.58
C SER A 133 1.77 -1.46 4.50
N PHE A 134 2.98 -1.09 4.09
CA PHE A 134 3.79 -1.82 3.13
C PHE A 134 5.11 -2.20 3.75
N THR A 135 5.38 -3.50 3.81
CA THR A 135 6.63 -4.04 4.33
C THR A 135 7.56 -4.31 3.15
N ALA A 136 8.51 -3.40 2.94
CA ALA A 136 9.51 -3.53 1.89
C ALA A 136 10.66 -4.49 2.24
N TYR A 137 10.88 -4.78 3.52
CA TYR A 137 11.98 -5.63 3.98
C TYR A 137 11.72 -6.17 5.40
N GLU A 138 12.04 -7.45 5.64
CA GLU A 138 12.09 -8.05 6.98
C GLU A 138 13.35 -8.91 7.11
N GLY A 139 14.30 -8.47 7.93
CA GLY A 139 15.60 -9.11 8.10
C GLY A 139 15.60 -10.38 8.95
N TRP A 140 14.71 -11.34 8.68
CA TRP A 140 14.51 -12.52 9.53
C TRP A 140 15.79 -13.35 9.78
N CYS A 141 16.77 -13.33 8.87
CA CYS A 141 18.16 -13.68 9.26
C CYS A 141 19.23 -13.19 8.28
N CYS A 142 19.01 -13.20 6.96
CA CYS A 142 20.03 -12.83 5.95
C CYS A 142 19.32 -12.60 4.60
N GLY A 143 18.82 -11.40 4.28
CA GLY A 143 18.30 -11.14 2.93
C GLY A 143 16.77 -11.14 2.76
N GLY A 144 16.00 -10.75 3.79
CA GLY A 144 14.63 -10.26 3.57
C GLY A 144 13.61 -11.28 3.08
N ASN A 145 12.84 -11.94 3.96
CA ASN A 145 11.80 -12.89 3.52
C ASN A 145 10.60 -12.22 2.77
N GLN A 146 10.47 -10.90 2.90
CA GLN A 146 9.47 -10.06 2.24
C GLN A 146 9.95 -9.38 0.95
N LEU A 147 11.17 -9.66 0.51
CA LEU A 147 11.66 -9.24 -0.80
C LEU A 147 11.08 -10.17 -1.88
N PRO A 148 10.77 -9.65 -3.07
CA PRO A 148 10.48 -10.49 -4.23
C PRO A 148 11.64 -11.45 -4.54
N GLN A 149 11.32 -12.67 -5.00
CA GLN A 149 12.35 -13.67 -5.32
C GLN A 149 13.33 -13.15 -6.38
N TRP A 150 12.82 -12.47 -7.41
CA TRP A 150 13.66 -11.91 -8.48
C TRP A 150 14.70 -10.90 -7.95
N PHE A 151 14.38 -10.19 -6.86
CA PHE A 151 15.30 -9.24 -6.26
C PHE A 151 16.42 -9.98 -5.53
N ASN A 152 16.07 -11.00 -4.74
CA ASN A 152 17.04 -11.83 -4.03
C ASN A 152 17.98 -12.57 -4.99
N ASP A 153 17.45 -13.12 -6.08
CA ASP A 153 18.23 -13.83 -7.10
C ASP A 153 19.29 -12.92 -7.76
N ALA A 154 18.96 -11.64 -7.96
CA ALA A 154 19.87 -10.66 -8.55
C ALA A 154 20.94 -10.14 -7.56
N HIS A 155 20.68 -10.21 -6.24
CA HIS A 155 21.50 -9.54 -5.21
C HIS A 155 22.14 -10.49 -4.19
N GLY A 156 22.12 -11.81 -4.46
CA GLY A 156 22.82 -12.79 -3.64
C GLY A 156 22.20 -13.04 -2.27
N GLY A 157 20.86 -13.13 -2.22
CA GLY A 157 20.12 -13.58 -1.03
C GLY A 157 20.42 -15.03 -0.63
#